data_AF-A0A2S8F8H7-F1
#
_entry.id   AF-A0A2S8F8H7-F1
#
_cell.length_a   1.000
_cell.length_b   1.000
_cell.length_c   1.000
_cell.angle_alpha   90.00
_cell.angle_beta   90.00
_cell.angle_gamma   90.00
#
_symmetry.space_group_name_H-M   'P 1'
#
loop_
_entity.id
_entity.type
_entity.pdbx_description
1 polymer ?
#
loop_
_entity_poly.entity_id
_entity_poly.type
_entity_poly.pdbx_seq_one_letter_code
_entity_poly.pdbx_strand_id
1 'polypeptide(L)'
;MRLGQRVLNVTRAANTSDLWNLEDDQIEQLLDSFTKLKVAPHGLRYVKRRWDENRGDRHDDFRLSWWYFEIDPACNVIWQIEHYNNGMILGYNSGMSHDEFGGLSTERLDALLDGFDFTNDAEFNQLWKQRTNS
;
A
#
# COMPACT_ATOMS: atom_id res chain seq x y z
N MET A 1 -2.29 -4.49 -19.38
CA MET A 1 -1.01 -4.00 -18.79
C MET A 1 0.13 -4.92 -19.20
N ARG A 2 1.30 -4.38 -19.58
CA ARG A 2 2.45 -5.18 -20.03
C ARG A 2 3.32 -5.59 -18.83
N LEU A 3 3.61 -6.88 -18.72
CA LEU A 3 4.39 -7.54 -17.65
C LEU A 3 5.67 -6.77 -17.26
N GLY A 4 6.35 -6.15 -18.23
CA GLY A 4 7.58 -5.38 -18.00
C GLY A 4 7.46 -4.24 -16.98
N GLN A 5 6.36 -3.49 -16.95
CA GLN A 5 6.23 -2.35 -16.02
C GLN A 5 6.13 -2.82 -14.55
N ARG A 6 5.51 -3.98 -14.32
CA ARG A 6 5.41 -4.57 -12.97
C ARG A 6 6.78 -5.08 -12.49
N VAL A 7 7.58 -5.62 -13.40
CA VAL A 7 8.93 -6.11 -13.07
C VAL A 7 9.88 -4.95 -12.74
N LEU A 8 9.77 -3.81 -13.42
CA LEU A 8 10.55 -2.60 -13.10
C LEU A 8 10.28 -2.08 -11.69
N ASN A 9 9.00 -2.03 -11.29
CA ASN A 9 8.63 -1.53 -9.97
C ASN A 9 9.12 -2.44 -8.83
N VAL A 10 9.23 -3.74 -9.07
CA VAL A 10 9.70 -4.73 -8.08
C VAL A 10 11.24 -4.75 -7.97
N THR A 11 11.94 -4.50 -9.07
CA THR A 11 13.42 -4.55 -9.14
C THR A 11 14.11 -3.25 -8.74
N ARG A 12 13.38 -2.12 -8.69
CA ARG A 12 13.96 -0.77 -8.74
C ARG A 12 14.88 -0.56 -9.96
N ALA A 13 14.75 -1.40 -11.00
CA ALA A 13 15.49 -1.21 -12.25
C ALA A 13 15.02 0.07 -12.94
N ALA A 14 15.97 0.84 -13.46
CA ALA A 14 15.68 2.11 -14.10
C ALA A 14 14.99 1.91 -15.46
N ASN A 15 15.23 0.76 -16.12
CA ASN A 15 14.64 0.43 -17.41
C ASN A 15 14.58 -1.09 -17.66
N THR A 16 13.88 -1.51 -18.73
CA THR A 16 13.68 -2.94 -19.05
C THR A 16 14.94 -3.65 -19.52
N SER A 17 15.98 -2.93 -19.94
CA SER A 17 17.26 -3.52 -20.38
C SER A 17 18.04 -4.09 -19.19
N ASP A 18 17.91 -3.50 -18.01
CA ASP A 18 18.54 -3.97 -16.77
C ASP A 18 17.99 -5.35 -16.33
N LEU A 19 16.77 -5.69 -16.76
CA LEU A 19 16.12 -6.96 -16.45
C LEU A 19 16.72 -8.15 -17.22
N TRP A 20 17.29 -7.89 -18.40
CA TRP A 20 17.88 -8.93 -19.25
C TRP A 20 19.33 -9.27 -18.88
N ASN A 21 19.93 -8.52 -17.95
CA ASN A 21 21.28 -8.73 -17.44
C ASN A 21 21.31 -9.42 -16.07
N LEU A 22 20.15 -9.85 -15.56
CA LEU A 22 20.07 -10.56 -14.29
C LEU A 22 20.58 -11.99 -14.47
N GLU A 23 21.39 -12.45 -13.51
CA GLU A 23 21.80 -13.85 -13.44
C GLU A 23 20.61 -14.72 -12.97
N ASP A 24 20.64 -16.02 -13.29
CA ASP A 24 19.52 -16.95 -13.06
C ASP A 24 19.08 -16.98 -11.59
N ASP A 25 20.03 -16.86 -10.65
CA ASP A 25 19.75 -16.80 -9.20
C ASP A 25 19.03 -15.50 -8.78
N GLN A 26 19.36 -14.39 -9.44
CA GLN A 26 18.70 -13.10 -9.24
C GLN A 26 17.28 -13.12 -9.82
N ILE A 27 17.07 -13.78 -10.96
CA ILE A 27 15.74 -13.98 -11.56
C ILE A 27 14.90 -14.85 -10.63
N GLU A 28 15.44 -15.95 -10.11
CA GLU A 28 14.74 -16.82 -9.16
C GLU A 28 14.39 -16.10 -7.86
N GLN A 29 15.30 -15.29 -7.30
CA GLN A 29 15.01 -14.46 -6.14
C GLN A 29 13.91 -13.43 -6.43
N LEU A 30 13.88 -12.89 -7.65
CA LEU A 30 12.85 -11.94 -8.08
C LEU A 30 11.50 -12.62 -8.24
N LEU A 31 11.47 -13.78 -8.88
CA LEU A 31 10.28 -14.59 -9.07
C LEU A 31 9.75 -15.08 -7.72
N ASP A 32 10.61 -15.49 -6.80
CA ASP A 32 10.24 -15.84 -5.43
C ASP A 32 9.68 -14.63 -4.68
N SER A 33 10.31 -13.45 -4.79
CA SER A 33 9.79 -12.22 -4.18
C SER A 33 8.42 -11.82 -4.76
N PHE A 34 8.27 -11.89 -6.08
CA PHE A 34 7.02 -11.58 -6.79
C PHE A 34 5.93 -12.62 -6.49
N THR A 35 6.32 -13.89 -6.36
CA THR A 35 5.42 -14.99 -6.01
C THR A 35 5.04 -14.90 -4.54
N LYS A 36 5.93 -14.54 -3.62
CA LYS A 36 5.58 -14.21 -2.23
C LYS A 36 4.63 -13.02 -2.13
N LEU A 37 4.83 -11.99 -2.96
CA LEU A 37 3.90 -10.86 -3.11
C LEU A 37 2.50 -11.31 -3.63
N LYS A 38 2.42 -12.35 -4.47
CA LYS A 38 1.17 -12.88 -5.02
C LYS A 38 0.56 -14.06 -4.23
N VAL A 39 1.36 -14.81 -3.50
CA VAL A 39 1.09 -16.18 -3.01
C VAL A 39 1.44 -16.31 -1.53
N ALA A 40 1.31 -15.25 -0.73
CA ALA A 40 0.99 -15.45 0.67
C ALA A 40 -0.52 -15.31 0.89
N PRO A 41 -1.37 -16.29 0.51
CA PRO A 41 -2.77 -16.33 0.93
C PRO A 41 -2.91 -16.60 2.44
N HIS A 42 -1.82 -16.55 3.21
CA HIS A 42 -1.75 -16.80 4.64
C HIS A 42 -1.03 -15.70 5.43
N GLY A 43 -0.47 -14.68 4.76
CA GLY A 43 0.30 -13.61 5.39
C GLY A 43 -0.38 -12.26 5.29
N LEU A 44 0.02 -11.34 6.17
CA LEU A 44 -0.36 -9.93 6.09
C LEU A 44 0.14 -9.34 4.77
N ARG A 45 -0.69 -8.50 4.14
CA ARG A 45 -0.34 -7.80 2.90
C ARG A 45 -0.41 -6.31 3.10
N TYR A 46 0.47 -5.59 2.42
CA TYR A 46 0.49 -4.14 2.43
C TYR A 46 0.08 -3.63 1.05
N VAL A 47 -0.96 -2.83 1.00
CA VAL A 47 -1.49 -2.25 -0.24
C VAL A 47 -1.66 -0.76 -0.07
N LYS A 48 -1.66 -0.03 -1.17
CA LYS A 48 -1.93 1.40 -1.18
C LYS A 48 -2.75 1.78 -2.40
N ARG A 49 -3.55 2.84 -2.28
CA ARG A 49 -4.25 3.43 -3.41
C ARG A 49 -4.15 4.95 -3.34
N ARG A 50 -4.24 5.57 -4.52
CA ARG A 50 -4.49 6.99 -4.59
C ARG A 50 -5.96 7.24 -4.28
N TRP A 51 -6.22 8.26 -3.48
CA TRP A 51 -7.55 8.79 -3.27
C TRP A 51 -7.60 10.21 -3.84
N ASP A 52 -8.40 10.39 -4.88
CA ASP A 52 -8.63 11.64 -5.61
C ASP A 52 -10.12 12.08 -5.59
N GLU A 53 -10.97 11.34 -4.87
CA GLU A 53 -12.39 11.59 -4.73
C GLU A 53 -12.69 12.71 -3.72
N ASN A 54 -13.76 13.47 -3.97
CA ASN A 54 -14.33 14.41 -2.99
C ASN A 54 -14.77 13.64 -1.75
N ARG A 55 -14.40 14.13 -0.55
CA ARG A 55 -14.98 13.62 0.71
C ARG A 55 -16.41 14.12 0.88
N GLY A 56 -16.74 15.28 0.30
CA GLY A 56 -18.07 15.88 0.43
C GLY A 56 -18.36 16.41 1.84
N ASP A 57 -17.34 16.54 2.69
CA ASP A 57 -17.41 17.12 4.03
C ASP A 57 -16.59 18.42 4.12
N ARG A 58 -16.48 18.98 5.34
CA ARG A 58 -15.70 20.21 5.60
C ARG A 58 -14.19 20.09 5.30
N HIS A 59 -13.72 18.90 4.98
CA HIS A 59 -12.33 18.56 4.68
C HIS A 59 -12.15 18.25 3.19
N ASP A 60 -12.98 18.81 2.30
CA ASP A 60 -12.88 18.61 0.85
C ASP A 60 -11.56 19.16 0.23
N ASP A 61 -10.75 19.92 0.97
CA ASP A 61 -9.38 20.29 0.56
C ASP A 61 -8.38 19.13 0.71
N PHE A 62 -8.75 18.06 1.41
CA PHE A 62 -7.93 16.87 1.66
C PHE A 62 -8.03 15.81 0.55
N ARG A 63 -8.62 16.19 -0.60
CA ARG A 63 -8.92 15.35 -1.77
C ARG A 63 -7.76 14.62 -2.42
N LEU A 64 -6.53 14.97 -2.08
CA LEU A 64 -5.35 14.42 -2.73
C LEU A 64 -4.53 13.69 -1.67
N SER A 65 -4.75 12.39 -1.55
CA SER A 65 -4.08 11.56 -0.54
C SER A 65 -3.69 10.19 -1.07
N TRP A 66 -2.70 9.59 -0.41
CA TRP A 66 -2.35 8.19 -0.55
C TRP A 66 -2.82 7.45 0.69
N TRP A 67 -3.60 6.41 0.48
CA TRP A 67 -4.11 5.57 1.56
C TRP A 67 -3.35 4.25 1.53
N TYR A 68 -2.82 3.84 2.67
CA TYR A 68 -2.06 2.61 2.86
C TYR A 68 -2.78 1.72 3.85
N PHE A 69 -2.75 0.42 3.60
CA PHE A 69 -3.44 -0.57 4.42
C PHE A 69 -2.54 -1.77 4.68
N GLU A 70 -2.50 -2.21 5.93
CA GLU A 70 -2.12 -3.56 6.30
C GLU A 70 -3.40 -4.39 6.39
N ILE A 71 -3.48 -5.44 5.57
CA ILE A 71 -4.66 -6.30 5.48
C ILE A 71 -4.33 -7.74 5.80
N ASP A 72 -5.30 -8.44 6.39
CA ASP A 72 -5.24 -9.88 6.58
C ASP A 72 -5.52 -10.65 5.26
N PRO A 73 -5.39 -11.99 5.26
CA PRO A 73 -5.71 -12.79 4.08
C PRO A 73 -7.16 -12.68 3.59
N ALA A 74 -8.10 -12.33 4.48
CA ALA A 74 -9.51 -12.11 4.17
C ALA A 74 -9.80 -10.66 3.71
N CYS A 75 -8.75 -9.85 3.54
CA CYS A 75 -8.80 -8.44 3.14
C CYS A 75 -9.42 -7.51 4.19
N ASN A 76 -9.49 -7.94 5.46
CA ASN A 76 -9.86 -7.06 6.55
C ASN A 76 -8.70 -6.08 6.82
N VAL A 77 -9.03 -4.80 7.01
CA VAL A 77 -8.05 -3.77 7.36
C VAL A 77 -7.68 -3.90 8.83
N ILE A 78 -6.38 -4.10 9.09
CA ILE A 78 -5.84 -4.18 10.45
C ILE A 78 -5.27 -2.82 10.83
N TRP A 79 -4.49 -2.20 9.93
CA TRP A 79 -3.91 -0.87 10.10
C TRP A 79 -4.15 -0.05 8.85
N GLN A 80 -4.36 1.26 9.02
CA GLN A 80 -4.61 2.21 7.95
C GLN A 80 -3.74 3.45 8.15
N ILE A 81 -3.20 3.98 7.05
CA ILE A 81 -2.53 5.27 7.02
C ILE A 81 -3.13 6.11 5.91
N GLU A 82 -3.41 7.38 6.21
CA GLU A 82 -3.85 8.39 5.26
C GLU A 82 -2.77 9.46 5.15
N HIS A 83 -2.06 9.50 4.02
CA HIS A 83 -1.03 10.48 3.74
C HIS A 83 -1.55 11.54 2.77
N TYR A 84 -1.83 12.72 3.30
CA TYR A 84 -2.39 13.84 2.57
C TYR A 84 -1.30 14.68 1.89
N ASN A 85 -1.62 15.28 0.75
CA ASN A 85 -0.68 16.10 -0.02
C ASN A 85 -0.14 17.33 0.73
N ASN A 86 -0.85 17.80 1.77
CA ASN A 86 -0.36 18.86 2.65
C ASN A 86 0.67 18.37 3.69
N GLY A 87 1.07 17.11 3.63
CA GLY A 87 2.05 16.47 4.50
C GLY A 87 1.48 15.88 5.79
N MET A 88 0.17 16.02 6.03
CA MET A 88 -0.48 15.39 7.18
C MET A 88 -0.55 13.88 6.98
N ILE A 89 -0.18 13.11 8.01
CA ILE A 89 -0.20 11.65 8.00
C ILE A 89 -1.06 11.18 9.17
N LEU A 90 -2.20 10.57 8.90
CA LEU A 90 -3.05 9.98 9.94
C LEU A 90 -2.83 8.47 9.96
N GLY A 91 -2.81 7.88 11.15
CA GLY A 91 -2.68 6.43 11.34
C GLY A 91 -3.79 5.91 12.24
N TYR A 92 -4.35 4.75 11.88
CA TYR A 92 -5.42 4.10 12.62
C TYR A 92 -5.17 2.60 12.75
N ASN A 93 -5.53 2.04 13.90
CA ASN A 93 -5.55 0.61 14.18
C ASN A 93 -6.60 0.30 15.26
N SER A 94 -6.70 -0.94 15.72
CA SER A 94 -7.69 -1.31 16.74
C SER A 94 -7.54 -0.58 18.09
N GLY A 95 -6.34 -0.11 18.43
CA GLY A 95 -6.10 0.71 19.62
C GLY A 95 -6.40 2.19 19.45
N MET A 96 -6.52 2.66 18.19
CA MET A 96 -6.72 4.06 17.82
C MET A 96 -7.61 4.09 16.57
N SER A 97 -8.87 3.71 16.74
CA SER A 97 -9.76 3.36 15.63
C SER A 97 -10.43 4.56 14.96
N HIS A 98 -10.49 5.72 15.62
CA HIS A 98 -10.99 6.96 15.02
C HIS A 98 -10.50 8.19 15.81
N ASP A 99 -10.56 9.35 15.16
CA ASP A 99 -10.38 10.66 15.76
C ASP A 99 -11.33 11.67 15.09
N GLU A 100 -11.08 12.97 15.22
CA GLU A 100 -11.91 14.01 14.60
C GLU A 100 -11.67 14.17 13.08
N PHE A 101 -10.64 13.54 12.53
CA PHE A 101 -10.21 13.66 11.14
C PHE A 101 -10.57 12.43 10.29
N GLY A 102 -10.75 11.27 10.92
CA GLY A 102 -11.04 10.02 10.22
C GLY A 102 -11.08 8.80 11.13
N GLY A 103 -10.87 7.62 10.55
CA GLY A 103 -10.87 6.37 11.29
C GLY A 103 -10.51 5.15 10.45
N LEU A 104 -10.24 4.06 11.17
CA LEU A 104 -9.96 2.74 10.62
C LEU A 104 -11.18 2.24 9.82
N SER A 105 -10.93 1.78 8.60
CA SER A 105 -11.95 1.15 7.77
C SER A 105 -12.59 -0.02 8.52
N THR A 106 -13.91 0.01 8.64
CA THR A 106 -14.73 -1.09 9.19
C THR A 106 -15.11 -2.11 8.13
N GLU A 107 -14.99 -1.73 6.85
CA GLU A 107 -15.23 -2.62 5.72
C GLU A 107 -13.94 -3.27 5.24
N ARG A 108 -14.04 -4.54 4.87
CA ARG A 108 -12.96 -5.25 4.18
C ARG A 108 -12.77 -4.67 2.78
N LEU A 109 -11.54 -4.73 2.27
CA LEU A 109 -11.26 -4.37 0.89
C LEU A 109 -11.81 -5.43 -0.09
N ASP A 110 -12.06 -5.03 -1.33
CA ASP A 110 -12.42 -5.96 -2.40
C ASP A 110 -11.29 -6.99 -2.60
N ALA A 111 -11.64 -8.27 -2.72
CA ALA A 111 -10.67 -9.35 -2.80
C ALA A 111 -9.81 -9.31 -4.09
N LEU A 112 -10.31 -8.68 -5.16
CA LEU A 112 -9.54 -8.44 -6.38
C LEU A 112 -8.51 -7.32 -6.20
N LEU A 113 -8.68 -6.48 -5.16
CA LEU A 113 -7.84 -5.33 -4.86
C LEU A 113 -7.68 -4.41 -6.09
N ASP A 114 -8.74 -4.26 -6.88
CA ASP A 114 -8.71 -3.40 -8.05
C ASP A 114 -8.52 -1.93 -7.64
N GLY A 115 -7.68 -1.21 -8.37
CA GLY A 115 -7.27 0.16 -8.01
C GLY A 115 -6.25 0.27 -6.86
N PHE A 116 -5.74 -0.85 -6.33
CA PHE A 116 -4.65 -0.86 -5.36
C PHE A 116 -3.31 -1.28 -5.97
N ASP A 117 -2.25 -0.61 -5.54
CA ASP A 117 -0.87 -1.01 -5.73
C ASP A 117 -0.35 -1.76 -4.49
N PHE A 118 0.50 -2.76 -4.70
CA PHE A 118 1.21 -3.43 -3.60
C PHE A 118 2.37 -2.57 -3.10
N THR A 119 2.57 -2.55 -1.78
CA THR A 119 3.71 -1.94 -1.10
C THR A 119 4.32 -2.96 -0.13
N ASN A 120 5.28 -2.54 0.70
CA ASN A 120 5.95 -3.37 1.69
C ASN A 120 5.80 -2.79 3.09
N ASP A 121 6.09 -3.63 4.08
CA ASP A 121 6.08 -3.32 5.50
C ASP A 121 7.06 -2.20 5.87
N ALA A 122 8.22 -2.11 5.22
CA ALA A 122 9.21 -1.07 5.51
C ALA A 122 8.69 0.35 5.18
N GLU A 123 8.10 0.54 3.99
CA GLU A 123 7.46 1.82 3.60
C GLU A 123 6.30 2.16 4.56
N PHE A 124 5.44 1.17 4.85
CA PHE A 124 4.30 1.34 5.74
C PHE A 124 4.74 1.75 7.15
N ASN A 125 5.70 1.03 7.75
CA ASN A 125 6.22 1.30 9.09
C ASN A 125 6.95 2.64 9.18
N GLN A 126 7.59 3.08 8.10
CA GLN A 126 8.21 4.40 8.06
C GLN A 126 7.15 5.50 8.14
N LEU A 127 6.07 5.41 7.36
CA LEU A 127 4.96 6.37 7.42
C LEU A 127 4.26 6.33 8.78
N TRP A 128 4.06 5.13 9.35
CA TRP A 128 3.43 4.97 10.66
C TRP A 128 4.16 5.73 11.78
N LYS A 129 5.49 5.78 11.72
CA LYS A 129 6.33 6.52 12.67
C LYS A 129 6.23 8.04 12.50
N GLN A 130 5.81 8.51 11.33
CA GLN A 130 5.68 9.93 10.98
C GLN A 130 4.24 10.45 11.16
N ARG A 131 3.31 9.58 11.60
CA ARG A 131 1.93 9.97 11.81
C ARG A 131 1.81 11.15 12.78
N THR A 132 0.87 12.03 12.47
CA THR A 132 0.60 13.29 13.15
C THR A 132 -0.39 13.11 14.29
N ASN A 133 -1.27 12.11 14.21
CA ASN A 133 -2.18 11.75 15.29
C ASN A 133 -1.48 10.77 16.26
N SER A 134 -1.61 11.05 17.56
CA SER A 134 -0.88 10.37 18.65
C SER A 134 -1.78 9.46 19.46
#